data_AF-A0A5C4R116-F1
#
_entry.id   AF-A0A5C4R116-F1
#
_cell.length_a   1.000
_cell.length_b   1.000
_cell.length_c   1.000
_cell.angle_alpha   90.00
_cell.angle_beta   90.00
_cell.angle_gamma   90.00
#
_symmetry.space_group_name_H-M   'P 1'
#
loop_
_entity.id
_entity.type
_entity.pdbx_description
1 polymer ?
#
loop_
_entity_poly.entity_id
_entity_poly.type
_entity_poly.pdbx_seq_one_letter_code
_entity_poly.pdbx_strand_id
1 'polypeptide(L)' 'MLSTREMGQDAKAEVTRDMVEKMLACFDKLSSPDGVLTVELRGNGLFVLNPKTGTYETVGIARMSPAMDHLR' A
#
# COMPACT_ATOMS: atom_id res chain seq x y z
N MET A 1 29.64 1.39 14.06
CA MET A 1 28.89 0.28 13.42
C MET A 1 28.03 0.88 12.33
N LEU A 2 28.58 0.98 11.11
CA LEU A 2 27.81 1.36 9.94
C LEU A 2 26.94 0.15 9.62
N SER A 3 25.64 0.23 9.88
CA SER A 3 24.72 -0.87 9.59
C SER A 3 24.63 -0.96 8.06
N THR A 4 25.38 -1.90 7.50
CA THR A 4 25.14 -2.41 6.16
C THR A 4 23.75 -3.05 6.23
N ARG A 5 22.72 -2.29 5.88
CA ARG A 5 21.43 -2.87 5.51
C ARG A 5 21.78 -3.89 4.44
N GLU A 6 21.64 -5.17 4.75
CA GLU A 6 21.55 -6.17 3.69
C GLU A 6 20.49 -5.64 2.73
N MET A 7 20.87 -5.46 1.45
CA MET A 7 19.95 -5.14 0.37
C MET A 7 19.05 -6.36 0.11
N GLY A 8 18.34 -6.80 1.14
CA GLY A 8 17.39 -7.89 1.11
C GLY A 8 16.15 -7.42 0.35
N GLN A 9 16.15 -7.73 -0.95
CA GLN A 9 15.01 -7.66 -1.86
C GLN A 9 14.22 -6.34 -1.83
N ASP A 10 14.59 -5.40 -2.70
CA ASP A 10 13.66 -4.35 -3.10
C ASP A 10 12.34 -4.99 -3.59
N ALA A 11 11.29 -4.81 -2.79
CA ALA A 11 9.93 -5.21 -3.09
C ALA A 11 9.41 -4.42 -4.29
N LYS A 12 9.39 -5.04 -5.48
CA LYS A 12 8.78 -4.43 -6.66
C LYS A 12 7.29 -4.75 -6.70
N ALA A 13 6.47 -3.71 -6.78
CA ALA A 13 5.03 -3.80 -7.02
C ALA A 13 4.70 -3.06 -8.32
N GLU A 14 3.89 -3.68 -9.19
CA GLU A 14 3.30 -2.97 -10.33
C GLU A 14 2.08 -2.19 -9.86
N VAL A 15 2.04 -0.90 -10.19
CA VAL A 15 0.93 0.00 -9.88
C VAL A 15 0.40 0.58 -11.19
N THR A 16 -0.91 0.47 -11.40
CA THR A 16 -1.55 1.06 -12.58
C THR A 16 -1.95 2.51 -12.31
N ARG A 17 -2.19 3.30 -13.37
CA ARG A 17 -2.67 4.68 -13.24
C ARG A 17 -3.96 4.76 -12.41
N ASP A 18 -4.93 3.87 -12.67
CA ASP A 18 -6.20 3.81 -11.93
C ASP A 18 -5.98 3.62 -10.41
N MET A 19 -4.98 2.81 -10.02
CA MET A 19 -4.63 2.64 -8.61
C MET A 19 -4.08 3.92 -7.99
N VAL A 20 -3.23 4.66 -8.71
CA VAL A 20 -2.69 5.95 -8.23
C VAL A 20 -3.82 6.97 -8.08
N GLU A 21 -4.72 7.06 -9.06
CA GLU A 21 -5.87 7.98 -9.01
C GLU A 21 -6.80 7.65 -7.84
N LYS A 22 -7.03 6.36 -7.56
CA LYS A 22 -7.78 5.90 -6.38
C LYS A 22 -7.06 6.19 -5.07
N MET A 23 -5.74 6.03 -5.01
CA MET A 23 -4.94 6.40 -3.84
C MET A 23 -5.08 7.89 -3.53
N LEU A 24 -4.98 8.75 -4.55
CA LEU A 24 -5.15 10.20 -4.39
C LEU A 24 -6.56 10.53 -3.87
N ALA A 25 -7.60 9.92 -4.46
CA ALA A 25 -8.97 10.11 -4.00
C ALA A 25 -9.20 9.63 -2.55
N CYS A 26 -8.50 8.58 -2.11
CA CYS A 26 -8.52 8.13 -0.71
C CYS A 26 -7.76 9.11 0.18
N PHE A 27 -6.63 9.65 -0.29
CA PHE A 27 -5.80 10.59 0.45
C PHE A 27 -6.59 11.85 0.80
N ASP A 28 -7.25 12.47 -0.19
CA ASP A 28 -8.06 13.69 0.01
C ASP A 28 -9.19 13.50 1.03
N LYS A 29 -9.64 12.27 1.25
CA LYS A 29 -10.77 11.94 2.12
C LYS A 29 -10.38 11.40 3.50
N LEU A 30 -9.29 10.62 3.55
CA LEU A 30 -8.98 9.71 4.64
C LEU A 30 -7.58 9.90 5.21
N SER A 31 -6.75 10.79 4.66
CA SER A 31 -5.43 11.06 5.23
C SER A 31 -5.55 11.61 6.66
N SER A 32 -4.56 11.32 7.49
CA SER A 32 -4.39 11.98 8.77
C SER A 32 -4.24 13.51 8.60
N PRO A 33 -4.40 14.30 9.67
CA PRO A 33 -4.11 15.73 9.64
C PRO A 33 -2.67 16.07 9.18
N ASP A 34 -1.73 15.14 9.38
CA ASP A 34 -0.34 15.27 8.94
C ASP A 34 -0.13 14.89 7.46
N GLY A 35 -1.21 14.57 6.74
CA GLY A 35 -1.15 14.13 5.35
C GLY A 35 -0.52 12.75 5.20
N VAL A 36 -0.91 11.79 6.04
CA VAL A 36 -0.46 10.39 5.92
C VAL A 36 -1.64 9.48 5.65
N LEU A 37 -1.54 8.66 4.60
CA LEU A 37 -2.52 7.60 4.30
C LEU A 37 -1.89 6.24 4.58
N THR A 38 -2.46 5.50 5.53
CA THR A 38 -2.05 4.12 5.80
C THR A 38 -2.72 3.17 4.82
N VAL A 39 -1.92 2.50 3.99
CA VAL A 39 -2.38 1.47 3.07
C VAL A 39 -1.97 0.11 3.63
N GLU A 40 -2.96 -0.75 3.82
CA GLU A 40 -2.75 -2.13 4.23
C GLU A 40 -2.61 -3.04 3.01
N LEU A 41 -1.63 -3.92 3.07
CA LEU A 41 -1.37 -4.95 2.07
C LEU A 41 -1.88 -6.28 2.63
N ARG A 42 -2.85 -6.89 1.97
CA ARG A 42 -3.45 -8.17 2.38
C ARG A 42 -3.42 -9.12 1.19
N GLY A 43 -2.52 -10.09 1.23
CA GLY A 43 -2.08 -10.80 0.03
C GLY A 43 -1.63 -9.79 -1.02
N ASN A 44 -2.26 -9.82 -2.19
CA ASN A 44 -2.03 -8.90 -3.31
C ASN A 44 -2.98 -7.69 -3.34
N GLY A 45 -3.92 -7.55 -2.40
CA GLY A 45 -4.83 -6.41 -2.34
C GLY A 45 -4.26 -5.24 -1.54
N LEU A 46 -4.49 -4.03 -2.04
CA LEU A 46 -4.23 -2.76 -1.35
C LEU A 46 -5.54 -2.21 -0.81
N PHE A 47 -5.58 -1.98 0.50
CA PHE A 47 -6.77 -1.53 1.21
C PHE A 47 -6.47 -0.31 2.06
N VAL A 48 -7.46 0.56 2.21
CA VAL A 48 -7.41 1.70 3.12
C VAL A 48 -8.57 1.56 4.10
N LEU A 49 -8.28 1.65 5.40
CA LEU A 49 -9.32 1.70 6.41
C LEU A 49 -9.92 3.10 6.45
N ASN A 50 -11.24 3.21 6.28
CA ASN A 50 -11.95 4.45 6.55
C ASN A 50 -12.22 4.55 8.05
N PRO A 51 -11.58 5.50 8.78
CA PRO A 51 -11.70 5.57 10.23
C PRO A 51 -13.09 6.03 10.71
N LYS A 52 -13.90 6.64 9.82
CA LYS A 52 -15.24 7.12 10.16
C LYS A 52 -16.28 6.01 10.14
N THR A 53 -16.16 5.08 9.20
CA THR A 53 -17.12 4.00 8.97
C THR A 53 -16.63 2.64 9.47
N GLY A 54 -15.32 2.49 9.69
CA GLY A 54 -14.69 1.20 10.02
C GLY A 54 -14.61 0.22 8.85
N THR A 55 -14.90 0.68 7.62
CA THR A 55 -14.91 -0.17 6.42
C THR A 55 -13.62 -0.04 5.63
N TYR A 56 -13.23 -1.11 4.94
CA TYR A 56 -12.08 -1.12 4.06
C TYR A 56 -12.45 -0.73 2.63
N GLU A 57 -11.79 0.29 2.09
CA GLU A 57 -11.88 0.69 0.69
C GLU A 57 -10.76 0.01 -0.11
N THR A 58 -11.12 -0.60 -1.24
CA THR A 58 -10.14 -1.28 -2.10
C THR A 58 -9.51 -0.27 -3.06
N VAL A 59 -8.20 -0.10 -2.93
CA VAL A 59 -7.40 0.77 -3.79
C VAL A 59 -7.02 0.06 -5.09
N GLY A 60 -6.73 -1.23 -4.99
CA GLY A 60 -6.44 -2.08 -6.15
C GLY A 60 -5.70 -3.35 -5.79
N ILE A 61 -5.14 -4.01 -6.82
CA ILE A 61 -4.37 -5.24 -6.66
C ILE A 61 -2.93 -4.95 -7.09
N ALA A 62 -2.00 -5.03 -6.15
CA ALA A 62 -0.58 -4.97 -6.42
C ALA A 62 -0.11 -6.30 -6.99
N ARG A 63 0.46 -6.30 -8.20
CA ARG A 63 1.25 -7.44 -8.65
C ARG A 63 2.60 -7.37 -7.97
N MET A 64 2.85 -8.32 -7.08
CA MET A 64 4.12 -8.45 -6.40
C MET A 64 5.07 -9.32 -7.22
N SER A 65 6.37 -9.03 -7.14
CA SER A 65 7.38 -9.94 -7.67
C SER A 65 7.34 -11.30 -6.94
N PRO A 66 7.75 -12.40 -7.58
CA PRO A 66 7.82 -13.71 -6.94
C PRO A 66 8.70 -13.76 -5.67
N ALA A 67 9.62 -12.81 -5.52
CA ALA A 67 10.42 -12.64 -4.31
C ALA A 67 9.57 -12.36 -3.05
N MET A 68 8.36 -11.82 -3.23
CA MET A 68 7.44 -11.40 -2.18
C MET A 68 6.37 -12.44 -1.84
N ASP A 69 6.50 -13.68 -2.35
CA ASP A 69 5.50 -14.73 -2.16
C ASP A 69 5.22 -15.05 -0.68
N HIS A 70 6.21 -14.80 0.18
CA HIS A 70 6.13 -14.99 1.63
C HIS A 70 5.23 -13.98 2.36
N LEU A 71 4.76 -12.93 1.68
CA LEU A 71 3.81 -11.93 2.21
C LEU A 71 2.36 -12.26 1.87
N ARG A 72 2.10 -13.40 1.21
CA ARG A 72 0.75 -13.86 0.85
C ARG A 72 -0.04 -14.38 2.05
#